data_AF-A0A4Q3WJ70-F1
#
_entry.id   AF-A0A4Q3WJ70-F1
#
_cell.length_a   1.000
_cell.length_b   1.000
_cell.length_c   1.000
_cell.angle_alpha   90.00
_cell.angle_beta   90.00
_cell.angle_gamma   90.00
#
_symmetry.space_group_name_H-M   'P 1'
#
loop_
_entity.id
_entity.type
_entity.pdbx_description
1 polymer ?
#
loop_
_entity_poly.entity_id
_entity_poly.type
_entity_poly.pdbx_seq_one_letter_code
_entity_poly.pdbx_strand_id
1 'polypeptide(L)' 'MQIHITRNGQSFGPYSLDEVNAYLISGHLNGSDLAWHEGAAGWT' A
#
# COMPACT_ATOMS: atom_id res chain seq x y z
N MET A 1 -6.96 -6.81 6.93
CA MET A 1 -6.17 -5.56 6.84
C MET A 1 -6.49 -4.89 5.53
N GLN A 2 -6.63 -3.56 5.52
CA GLN A 2 -6.93 -2.74 4.35
C GLN A 2 -5.78 -1.74 4.16
N ILE A 3 -5.05 -1.84 3.05
CA ILE A 3 -3.84 -1.06 2.78
C ILE A 3 -4.13 -0.02 1.70
N HIS A 4 -3.86 1.24 1.99
CA HIS A 4 -3.87 2.35 1.05
C HIS A 4 -2.46 2.63 0.57
N ILE A 5 -2.27 2.76 -0.74
CA ILE A 5 -0.97 3.07 -1.34
C ILE A 5 -1.01 4.50 -1.91
N THR A 6 -0.06 5.34 -1.52
CA THR A 6 0.09 6.70 -2.04
C THR A 6 1.25 6.77 -3.01
N ARG A 7 0.96 7.20 -4.24
CA ARG A 7 1.95 7.43 -5.30
C ARG A 7 1.62 8.72 -6.03
N ASN A 8 2.63 9.58 -6.23
CA ASN A 8 2.48 10.87 -6.93
C ASN A 8 1.34 11.75 -6.37
N GLY A 9 1.10 11.70 -5.05
CA GLY A 9 0.02 12.45 -4.40
C GLY A 9 -1.38 11.86 -4.59
N GLN A 10 -1.52 10.72 -5.28
CA GLN A 10 -2.78 10.00 -5.41
C GLN A 10 -2.77 8.76 -4.51
N SER A 11 -3.91 8.50 -3.87
CA SER A 11 -4.10 7.33 -3.02
C SER A 11 -4.92 6.26 -3.77
N PHE A 12 -4.48 5.02 -3.67
CA PHE A 12 -5.05 3.84 -4.32
C PHE A 12 -5.44 2.79 -3.28
N GLY A 13 -6.41 1.94 -3.63
CA GLY A 13 -6.97 0.92 -2.73
C GLY A 13 -8.25 1.39 -2.03
N PRO A 14 -8.60 0.79 -0.87
CA PRO A 14 -7.77 -0.13 -0.11
C PRO A 14 -7.59 -1.49 -0.80
N TYR A 15 -6.42 -2.09 -0.58
CA TYR A 15 -6.06 -3.42 -1.02
C TYR A 15 -5.89 -4.36 0.18
N SER A 16 -6.17 -5.63 -0.02
CA SER A 16 -5.73 -6.70 0.88
C SER A 16 -4.22 -6.90 0.80
N LEU A 17 -3.65 -7.60 1.78
CA LEU A 17 -2.21 -7.94 1.78
C LEU A 17 -1.83 -8.78 0.55
N ASP A 18 -2.68 -9.74 0.17
CA ASP A 18 -2.45 -10.59 -1.01
C ASP A 18 -2.44 -9.78 -2.30
N GLU A 19 -3.34 -8.80 -2.44
CA GLU A 19 -3.35 -7.90 -3.60
C GLU A 19 -2.09 -7.03 -3.66
N VAL A 20 -1.65 -6.47 -2.53
CA VAL A 20 -0.39 -5.70 -2.47
C VAL A 20 0.80 -6.57 -2.87
N ASN A 21 0.89 -7.79 -2.34
CA ASN A 21 1.95 -8.73 -2.70
C ASN A 21 1.91 -9.07 -4.20
N ALA A 22 0.73 -9.37 -4.75
CA ALA A 22 0.57 -9.64 -6.17
C ALA A 22 1.00 -8.45 -7.03
N TYR A 23 0.67 -7.22 -6.63
CA TYR A 23 1.08 -6.02 -7.36
C TYR A 23 2.57 -5.67 -7.21
N LEU A 24 3.20 -6.00 -6.08
CA LEU A 24 4.66 -5.89 -5.94
C LEU A 24 5.38 -6.90 -6.84
N ILE A 25 4.89 -8.14 -6.91
CA ILE A 25 5.44 -9.20 -7.78
C ILE A 25 5.27 -8.83 -9.25
N SER A 26 4.12 -8.28 -9.64
CA SER A 26 3.87 -7.87 -11.03
C SER A 26 4.57 -6.56 -11.43
N GLY A 27 5.14 -5.83 -10.46
CA GLY A 27 5.78 -4.52 -10.69
C GLY A 27 4.80 -3.35 -10.84
N HIS A 28 3.51 -3.56 -10.59
CA HIS A 28 2.52 -2.48 -10.52
C HIS A 28 2.77 -1.55 -9.33
N LEU A 29 3.12 -2.13 -8.18
CA LEU A 29 3.57 -1.40 -7.00
C LEU A 29 5.10 -1.45 -6.89
N ASN A 30 5.66 -0.40 -6.32
CA ASN A 30 7.07 -0.27 -6.00
C ASN A 30 7.22 -0.36 -4.48
N GLY A 31 8.26 -1.05 -4.00
CA GLY A 31 8.58 -1.10 -2.57
C GLY A 31 8.87 0.27 -1.94
N SER A 32 9.11 1.31 -2.75
CA SER A 32 9.24 2.70 -2.30
C SER A 32 7.92 3.46 -2.20
N ASP A 33 6.79 2.89 -2.63
CA ASP A 33 5.50 3.56 -2.48
C ASP A 33 5.10 3.63 -1.01
N LEU A 34 4.47 4.74 -0.62
CA LEU A 34 4.01 4.91 0.74
C LEU A 34 2.75 4.07 0.96
N ALA A 35 2.80 3.16 1.95
CA ALA A 35 1.67 2.34 2.34
C ALA A 35 1.17 2.76 3.73
N TRP A 36 -0.15 2.80 3.90
CA TRP A 36 -0.79 3.03 5.18
C TRP A 36 -1.93 2.03 5.37
N HIS A 37 -2.15 1.56 6.60
CA HIS A 37 -3.31 0.77 6.96
C HIS A 37 -3.85 1.23 8.31
N GLU A 38 -5.12 0.95 8.58
CA GLU A 38 -5.72 1.23 9.88
C GLU A 38 -4.91 0.57 11.01
N GLY A 39 -4.63 1.32 12.08
CA GLY A 39 -3.76 0.88 13.18
C GLY A 39 -2.26 1.16 13.00
N ALA A 40 -1.82 1.67 11.84
CA ALA A 40 -0.45 2.15 11.66
C ALA A 40 -0.19 3.53 12.33
N ALA A 41 -1.23 4.18 12.85
CA ALA A 41 -1.10 5.41 13.64
C ALA A 41 -0.35 5.10 14.95
N GLY A 42 0.95 5.39 14.97
CA GLY A 42 1.85 5.04 16.09
C GLY A 42 3.27 4.67 15.67
N TRP A 43 3.55 4.57 14.36
CA TRP A 43 4.90 4.44 13.82
C TRP A 43 5.54 5.84 13.79
N THR A 44 6.15 6.24 14.92
CA THR A 44 6.98 7.45 15.05
C THR A 44 8.45 7.12 14.85
#